data_AF-A0AAV4GID4-F1
#
_entry.id   AF-A0AAV4GID4-F1
#
_cell.length_a   1.000
_cell.length_b   1.000
_cell.length_c   1.000
_cell.angle_alpha   90.00
_cell.angle_beta   90.00
_cell.angle_gamma   90.00
#
_symmetry.space_group_name_H-M   'P 1'
#
loop_
_entity.id
_entity.type
_entity.pdbx_description
1 polymer ?
#
loop_
_entity_poly.entity_id
_entity_poly.type
_entity_poly.pdbx_seq_one_letter_code
_entity_poly.pdbx_strand_id
1 'polypeptide(L)'
;MAVDRVALKLPTFWVSSPAAWFAQAEAHFALKNITQDDTKYYHVVSTLDTNTATRSLSVISSPPTTNKYQTLKFFLPSASELTDEERASALLYMRGLGDC
;
A
#
# COMPACT_ATOMS: atom_id res chain seq x y z
N MET A 1 -20.25 28.15 8.97
CA MET A 1 -20.45 26.99 8.09
C MET A 1 -19.29 26.04 8.30
N ALA A 2 -19.46 24.98 9.08
CA ALA A 2 -18.43 23.97 9.22
C ALA A 2 -18.43 23.17 7.92
N VAL A 3 -17.39 23.34 7.10
CA VAL A 3 -17.14 22.37 6.04
C VAL A 3 -16.77 21.08 6.76
N ASP A 4 -17.74 20.18 6.87
CA ASP A 4 -17.44 18.78 7.16
C ASP A 4 -16.61 18.32 5.97
N ARG A 5 -15.29 18.51 6.06
CA ARG A 5 -14.34 17.85 5.20
C ARG A 5 -14.60 16.39 5.48
N VAL A 6 -15.47 15.77 4.67
CA VAL A 6 -15.79 14.36 4.80
C VAL A 6 -14.47 13.64 4.87
N ALA A 7 -14.11 13.22 6.08
CA ALA A 7 -12.86 12.56 6.33
C ALA A 7 -12.90 11.34 5.42
N LEU A 8 -11.96 11.30 4.48
CA LEU A 8 -11.80 10.16 3.60
C LEU A 8 -11.41 8.98 4.50
N LYS A 9 -12.40 8.27 5.04
CA LYS A 9 -12.22 7.08 5.87
C LYS A 9 -11.86 5.94 4.94
N LEU A 10 -10.63 5.96 4.44
CA LEU A 10 -10.06 4.84 3.75
C LEU A 10 -9.81 3.72 4.78
N PRO A 11 -10.13 2.47 4.44
CA PRO A 11 -9.78 1.34 5.28
C PRO A 11 -8.27 1.16 5.34
N THR A 12 -7.78 0.54 6.41
CA THR A 12 -6.37 0.15 6.55
C THR A 12 -5.91 -0.64 5.33
N PHE A 13 -4.68 -0.40 4.86
CA PHE A 13 -4.13 -1.06 3.68
C PHE A 13 -4.13 -2.59 3.80
N TRP A 14 -4.60 -3.29 2.76
CA TRP A 14 -4.65 -4.76 2.74
C TRP A 14 -3.44 -5.34 2.02
N VAL A 15 -2.41 -5.72 2.80
CA VAL A 15 -1.21 -6.41 2.28
C VAL A 15 -1.51 -7.73 1.57
N SER A 16 -2.57 -8.45 1.97
CA SER A 16 -2.99 -9.70 1.31
C SER A 16 -3.66 -9.49 -0.04
N SER A 17 -4.21 -8.30 -0.31
CA SER A 17 -4.94 -8.00 -1.55
C SER A 17 -4.82 -6.52 -1.92
N PRO A 18 -3.61 -6.06 -2.26
CA PRO A 18 -3.32 -4.66 -2.54
C PRO A 18 -4.13 -4.15 -3.75
N ALA A 19 -4.30 -4.98 -4.78
CA ALA A 19 -5.06 -4.61 -5.98
C ALA A 19 -6.55 -4.31 -5.68
N ALA A 20 -7.20 -5.12 -4.85
CA ALA A 20 -8.59 -4.91 -4.45
C ALA A 20 -8.75 -3.65 -3.59
N TRP A 21 -7.81 -3.42 -2.67
CA TRP A 21 -7.79 -2.21 -1.85
C TRP A 21 -7.63 -0.95 -2.70
N PHE A 22 -6.73 -0.97 -3.69
CA PHE A 22 -6.55 0.15 -4.62
C PHE A 22 -7.82 0.44 -5.43
N ALA A 23 -8.52 -0.59 -5.90
CA ALA A 23 -9.80 -0.41 -6.60
C ALA A 23 -10.85 0.28 -5.71
N GLN A 24 -10.90 -0.08 -4.43
CA GLN A 24 -11.79 0.56 -3.46
C GLN A 24 -11.36 2.01 -3.16
N ALA A 25 -10.07 2.26 -2.97
CA ALA A 25 -9.53 3.60 -2.76
C ALA A 25 -9.83 4.52 -3.96
N GLU A 26 -9.69 4.03 -5.19
CA GLU A 26 -10.04 4.76 -6.41
C GLU A 26 -11.53 5.10 -6.49
N ALA A 27 -12.41 4.20 -6.08
CA ALA A 27 -13.83 4.51 -5.98
C ALA A 27 -14.09 5.65 -4.99
N HIS A 28 -13.43 5.65 -3.82
CA HIS A 28 -13.52 6.75 -2.86
C HIS A 28 -12.97 8.07 -3.41
N PHE A 29 -11.83 8.04 -4.10
CA PHE A 29 -11.26 9.22 -4.75
C PHE A 29 -12.20 9.77 -5.83
N ALA A 30 -12.81 8.90 -6.65
CA ALA A 30 -13.78 9.30 -7.66
C ALA A 30 -15.03 9.93 -7.04
N LEU A 31 -15.58 9.35 -5.97
CA LEU A 31 -16.72 9.89 -5.23
C LEU A 31 -16.43 11.28 -4.63
N LYS A 32 -15.16 11.57 -4.30
CA LYS A 32 -14.71 12.85 -3.74
C LYS A 32 -14.12 13.80 -4.77
N ASN A 33 -14.16 13.44 -6.06
CA ASN A 33 -13.56 14.21 -7.15
C ASN A 33 -12.06 14.52 -6.92
N ILE A 34 -11.35 13.60 -6.26
CA ILE A 34 -9.91 13.72 -6.00
C ILE A 34 -9.20 13.27 -7.28
N THR A 35 -8.78 14.25 -8.08
CA THR A 35 -8.06 14.03 -9.34
C THR A 35 -6.56 14.26 -9.21
N GLN A 36 -6.13 15.00 -8.18
CA GLN A 36 -4.71 15.24 -7.92
C GLN A 36 -3.98 13.98 -7.45
N ASP A 37 -2.94 13.61 -8.19
CA ASP A 37 -2.02 12.52 -7.88
C ASP A 37 -1.39 12.70 -6.49
N ASP A 38 -0.89 13.91 -6.18
CA ASP A 38 -0.33 14.25 -4.87
C ASP A 38 -1.34 13.98 -3.74
N THR A 39 -2.58 14.43 -3.88
CA THR A 39 -3.61 14.21 -2.85
C THR A 39 -3.92 12.72 -2.66
N LYS A 40 -4.02 11.95 -3.75
CA LYS A 40 -4.20 10.48 -3.66
C LYS A 40 -3.03 9.83 -2.96
N TYR A 41 -1.81 10.22 -3.31
CA TYR A 41 -0.58 9.73 -2.70
C TYR A 41 -0.55 9.96 -1.19
N TYR A 42 -0.80 11.19 -0.71
CA TYR A 42 -0.82 11.47 0.73
C TYR A 42 -1.92 10.67 1.45
N HIS A 43 -3.09 10.49 0.81
CA HIS A 43 -4.15 9.65 1.36
C HIS A 43 -3.73 8.19 1.49
N VAL A 44 -3.10 7.62 0.46
CA VAL A 44 -2.62 6.24 0.55
C VAL A 44 -1.55 6.11 1.63
N VAL A 45 -0.53 6.99 1.65
CA VAL A 45 0.52 6.97 2.68
C VAL A 45 -0.05 7.04 4.08
N SER A 46 -1.11 7.85 4.31
CA SER A 46 -1.78 7.96 5.59
C SER A 46 -2.57 6.71 6.00
N THR A 47 -2.81 5.78 5.08
CA THR A 47 -3.54 4.52 5.32
C THR A 47 -2.64 3.30 5.40
N LEU A 48 -1.36 3.47 5.06
CA LEU A 48 -0.37 2.41 5.17
C LEU A 48 -0.10 2.12 6.65
N ASP A 49 -0.01 0.83 6.97
CA ASP A 49 0.45 0.39 8.28
C ASP A 49 1.94 0.67 8.45
N THR A 50 2.44 0.72 9.69
CA THR A 50 3.85 1.04 9.98
C THR A 50 4.81 0.13 9.20
N ASN A 51 4.50 -1.17 9.07
CA ASN A 51 5.35 -2.09 8.32
C ASN A 51 5.43 -1.73 6.83
N THR A 52 4.28 -1.44 6.22
CA THR A 52 4.19 -1.10 4.81
C THR A 52 4.80 0.28 4.55
N ALA A 53 4.54 1.26 5.42
CA ALA A 53 5.11 2.60 5.36
C ALA A 53 6.64 2.54 5.38
N THR A 54 7.24 1.77 6.29
CA THR A 54 8.70 1.58 6.36
C THR A 54 9.28 0.95 5.08
N ARG A 55 8.60 -0.02 4.47
CA ARG A 55 9.05 -0.62 3.19
C ARG A 55 8.96 0.36 2.03
N SER A 56 7.86 1.10 1.96
CA SER A 56 7.67 2.15 0.96
C SER A 56 8.44 3.42 1.29
N LEU A 57 9.17 3.49 2.41
CA LEU A 57 9.85 4.70 2.86
C LEU A 57 10.91 5.16 1.87
N SER A 58 11.57 4.24 1.16
CA SER A 58 12.49 4.57 0.07
C SER A 58 11.79 5.30 -1.08
N VAL A 59 10.58 4.87 -1.46
CA VAL A 59 9.74 5.54 -2.45
C VAL A 59 9.15 6.84 -1.90
N ILE A 60 8.80 6.87 -0.61
CA ILE A 60 8.17 8.04 0.02
C ILE A 60 9.18 9.16 0.24
N SER A 61 10.39 8.81 0.66
CA SER A 61 11.48 9.73 0.93
C SER A 61 12.17 10.22 -0.34
N SER A 62 12.05 9.46 -1.45
CA SER A 62 12.55 9.86 -2.76
C SER A 62 11.45 9.72 -3.81
N PRO A 63 10.39 10.55 -3.73
CA PRO A 63 9.25 10.43 -4.63
C PRO A 63 9.66 10.82 -6.06
N PRO A 64 9.20 10.09 -7.08
CA PRO A 64 9.39 10.49 -8.47
C PRO A 64 8.64 11.80 -8.75
N THR A 65 9.16 12.60 -9.68
CA THR A 65 8.62 13.92 -10.03
C THR A 65 7.21 13.87 -10.63
N THR A 66 6.83 12.71 -11.19
CA THR A 66 5.55 12.49 -11.89
C THR A 66 5.00 11.10 -11.52
N ASN A 67 3.67 10.98 -11.44
CA ASN A 67 2.94 9.73 -11.18
C ASN A 67 3.29 9.06 -9.84
N LYS A 68 3.35 9.82 -8.74
CA LYS A 68 3.70 9.30 -7.41
C LYS A 68 2.73 8.21 -6.97
N TYR A 69 1.43 8.42 -7.18
CA TYR A 69 0.42 7.42 -6.85
C TYR A 69 0.59 6.15 -7.70
N GLN A 70 0.89 6.30 -8.99
CA GLN A 70 1.05 5.18 -9.92
C GLN A 70 2.28 4.33 -9.59
N THR A 71 3.40 4.97 -9.28
CA THR A 71 4.61 4.30 -8.78
C THR A 71 4.32 3.58 -7.47
N LEU A 72 3.64 4.22 -6.52
CA LEU A 72 3.27 3.60 -5.25
C LEU A 72 2.35 2.39 -5.46
N LYS A 73 1.38 2.51 -6.38
CA LYS A 73 0.44 1.43 -6.75
C LYS A 73 1.13 0.23 -7.40
N PHE A 74 2.25 0.44 -8.09
CA PHE A 74 3.07 -0.66 -8.62
C PHE A 74 4.02 -1.23 -7.55
N PHE A 75 4.60 -0.37 -6.71
CA PHE A 75 5.59 -0.78 -5.71
C PHE A 75 4.97 -1.56 -4.54
N LEU A 76 3.82 -1.14 -4.04
CA LEU A 76 3.13 -1.77 -2.90
C LEU A 76 2.81 -3.27 -3.09
N PRO A 77 2.18 -3.69 -4.22
CA PRO A 77 1.95 -5.11 -4.47
C PRO A 77 3.26 -5.89 -4.60
N SER A 78 4.26 -5.39 -5.34
CA SER A 78 5.55 -6.09 -5.48
C SER A 78 6.34 -6.19 -4.17
N ALA A 79 6.25 -5.18 -3.30
CA ALA A 79 6.86 -5.22 -1.96
C ALA A 79 6.17 -6.22 -1.01
N SER A 80 4.93 -6.61 -1.33
CA SER A 80 4.18 -7.65 -0.60
C SER A 80 4.61 -9.03 -1.08
N GLU A 81 4.74 -9.23 -2.40
CA GLU A 81 5.21 -10.49 -3.02
C GLU A 81 6.64 -10.85 -2.59
N LEU A 82 7.55 -9.86 -2.51
CA LEU A 82 8.91 -10.04 -1.95
C LEU A 82 8.91 -10.55 -0.49
N THR A 83 7.80 -10.38 0.24
CA THR A 83 7.66 -10.93 1.60
C THR A 83 7.14 -12.35 1.57
N ASP A 84 6.29 -12.68 0.61
CA ASP A 84 5.70 -14.00 0.49
C ASP A 84 6.75 -15.02 0.01
N GLU A 85 7.66 -14.62 -0.88
CA GLU A 85 8.82 -15.45 -1.26
C GLU A 85 9.75 -15.76 -0.08
N GLU A 86 10.08 -14.76 0.76
CA GLU A 86 10.89 -14.94 1.97
C GLU A 86 10.15 -15.76 3.06
N ARG A 87 8.82 -15.67 3.11
CA ARG A 87 7.99 -16.50 4.00
C ARG A 87 7.88 -17.94 3.49
N ALA A 88 7.76 -18.14 2.18
CA ALA A 88 7.67 -19.45 1.56
C ALA A 88 8.99 -20.22 1.71
N SER A 89 10.13 -19.53 1.52
CA SER A 89 11.45 -20.13 1.73
C SER A 89 11.74 -20.40 3.22
N ALA A 90 11.30 -19.54 4.14
CA ALA A 90 11.41 -19.79 5.59
C ALA A 90 10.55 -20.99 6.07
N LEU A 91 9.35 -21.20 5.50
CA LEU A 91 8.51 -22.36 5.83
C LEU A 91 9.08 -23.68 5.30
N LEU A 92 9.74 -23.66 4.15
CA LEU A 92 10.42 -24.84 3.62
C LEU A 92 11.65 -25.22 4.47
N TYR A 93 12.36 -24.24 5.03
CA TYR A 93 13.55 -24.50 5.85
C TYR A 93 13.23 -25.12 7.23
N MET A 94 12.06 -24.84 7.82
CA MET A 94 11.67 -25.44 9.12
C MET A 94 11.12 -26.87 9.04
N ARG A 95 10.80 -27.41 7.86
CA ARG A 95 10.24 -28.77 7.71
C ARG A 95 11.31 -29.86 7.49
N GLY A 96 12.59 -29.49 7.40
CA GLY A 96 13.68 -30.39 7.00
C GLY A 96 14.60 -30.91 8.12
N LEU A 97 14.29 -30.68 9.40
CA LEU A 97 15.08 -31.20 10.54
C LEU A 97 14.21 -32.10 11.40
N GLY A 98 13.89 -33.28 10.86
CA GLY A 98 13.06 -34.26 11.54
C GLY A 98 12.96 -35.56 10.76
N ASP A 99 14.08 -36.05 10.23
CA ASP A 99 14.23 -37.48 9.98
C ASP A 99 15.49 -37.91 10.71
N CYS A 100 15.28 -38.83 11.64
CA CYS A 100 16.25 -39.35 12.59
C CYS A 100 17.23 -40.32 11.92
#